data_AF-A0A4R1W3U9-F1
#
_entry.id   AF-A0A4R1W3U9-F1
#
_cell.length_a   1.000
_cell.length_b   1.000
_cell.length_c   1.000
_cell.angle_alpha   90.00
_cell.angle_beta   90.00
_cell.angle_gamma   90.00
#
_symmetry.space_group_name_H-M   'P 1'
#
loop_
_entity.id
_entity.type
_entity.pdbx_description
1 polymer ?
#
loop_
_entity_poly.entity_id
_entity_poly.type
_entity_poly.pdbx_seq_one_letter_code
_entity_poly.pdbx_strand_id
1 'polypeptide(L)'
;MPEVRGKLFLARSGSVRGVTAVPPQPTLTDGELTLRPWRDEDIDLAYGLADDEMARWFDFPGTPTRANLAEGVERWRALYADDRAVVNFVIELPGQPGPVGNVEVRRISPGVGSVSWTTYKPYRGQRVARRAVRLLVVYAFGELGLERLQAEVDPENRSSARVAIRSGFRREGLLRGGAVLQGERRDVVVYGLRREDPAVDTLSGWTALMDSVLPKKRVIAHVVIRDTANRVLLCKVSYKKDLELPGGVVEPDEDPASGALREMQEELGTTLPLAGVLAIDWLPRWEGWGDAIEILYDGGQYDASFIESLNPDGFEILNVAWYSVEELQGLVSPLNARRLPLLLAEPGVLHNLSDGSPIKQRPGDLPG
;
A
#
# COMPACT_ATOMS: atom_id res chain seq x y z
N MET A 1 -16.49 -21.32 -13.58
CA MET A 1 -15.66 -20.32 -12.88
C MET A 1 -16.08 -18.95 -13.39
N PRO A 2 -16.40 -17.97 -12.52
CA PRO A 2 -16.96 -16.71 -12.99
C PRO A 2 -15.85 -15.88 -13.67
N GLU A 3 -16.04 -15.65 -14.97
CA GLU A 3 -15.25 -14.72 -15.78
C GLU A 3 -15.46 -13.30 -15.29
N VAL A 4 -14.38 -12.62 -14.89
CA VAL A 4 -14.40 -11.17 -14.72
C VAL A 4 -14.26 -10.55 -16.11
N ARG A 5 -15.40 -10.21 -16.75
CA ARG A 5 -15.44 -9.44 -17.99
C ARG A 5 -15.02 -7.98 -17.72
N GLY A 6 -13.78 -7.64 -18.09
CA GLY A 6 -13.28 -6.27 -18.25
C GLY A 6 -13.28 -5.86 -19.73
N LYS A 7 -13.70 -4.63 -20.01
CA LYS A 7 -14.14 -4.09 -21.31
C LYS A 7 -13.11 -4.16 -22.46
N LEU A 8 -13.65 -4.47 -23.63
CA LEU A 8 -13.05 -4.49 -24.97
C LEU A 8 -12.55 -3.10 -25.40
N PHE A 9 -11.25 -2.94 -25.64
CA PHE A 9 -10.71 -1.89 -26.51
C PHE A 9 -10.29 -2.54 -27.84
N LEU A 10 -10.86 -2.07 -28.94
CA LEU A 10 -10.56 -2.53 -30.31
C LEU A 10 -9.10 -2.20 -30.66
N ALA A 11 -8.26 -3.23 -30.76
CA ALA A 11 -6.95 -3.14 -31.40
C ALA A 11 -7.09 -3.52 -32.89
N ARG A 12 -6.63 -2.61 -33.77
CA ARG A 12 -6.59 -2.78 -35.23
C ARG A 12 -5.64 -3.92 -35.62
N SER A 13 -6.00 -4.59 -36.71
CA SER A 13 -5.29 -5.70 -37.34
C SER A 13 -3.85 -5.35 -37.75
N GLY A 14 -2.91 -6.24 -37.44
CA GLY A 14 -1.52 -6.12 -37.86
C GLY A 14 -0.76 -7.45 -37.84
N SER A 15 -0.47 -7.94 -39.05
CA SER A 15 0.61 -8.86 -39.44
C SER A 15 0.71 -10.25 -38.78
N VAL A 16 0.35 -11.27 -39.55
CA VAL A 16 0.60 -12.70 -39.29
C VAL A 16 2.12 -12.93 -39.16
N ARG A 17 2.63 -13.12 -37.94
CA ARG A 17 3.95 -13.73 -37.70
C ARG A 17 3.82 -15.24 -37.94
N GLY A 18 4.77 -15.81 -38.68
CA GLY A 18 4.79 -17.24 -39.01
C GLY A 18 4.69 -18.12 -37.77
N VAL A 19 3.91 -19.19 -37.87
CA VAL A 19 3.68 -20.16 -36.79
C VAL A 19 4.98 -20.93 -36.52
N THR A 20 5.79 -20.44 -35.60
CA THR A 20 6.81 -21.27 -34.94
C THR A 20 6.10 -22.18 -33.95
N ALA A 21 6.32 -23.50 -34.08
CA ALA A 21 5.75 -24.47 -33.14
C ALA A 21 6.13 -24.10 -31.70
N VAL A 22 5.17 -24.21 -30.77
CA VAL A 22 5.42 -23.97 -29.34
C VAL A 22 6.45 -24.99 -28.84
N PRO A 23 7.58 -24.56 -28.25
CA PRO A 23 8.59 -25.48 -27.75
C PRO A 23 8.03 -26.31 -26.58
N PRO A 24 8.62 -27.47 -26.24
CA PRO A 24 8.23 -28.20 -25.03
C PRO A 24 8.44 -27.34 -23.78
N GLN A 25 7.59 -27.51 -22.76
CA GLN A 25 7.74 -26.80 -21.49
C GLN A 25 9.09 -27.12 -20.85
N PRO A 26 9.91 -26.09 -20.52
CA PRO A 26 11.26 -26.31 -20.02
C PRO A 26 11.23 -26.84 -18.58
N THR A 27 12.39 -27.30 -18.11
CA THR A 27 12.67 -27.45 -16.67
C THR A 27 13.66 -26.37 -16.27
N LEU A 28 13.35 -25.63 -15.21
CA LEU A 28 14.19 -24.57 -14.66
C LEU A 28 14.77 -25.03 -13.33
N THR A 29 16.00 -24.65 -13.03
CA THR A 29 16.60 -24.93 -11.72
C THR A 29 17.51 -23.80 -11.27
N ASP A 30 17.57 -23.58 -9.95
CA ASP A 30 18.56 -22.72 -9.30
C ASP A 30 19.68 -23.52 -8.60
N GLY A 31 19.73 -24.85 -8.85
CA GLY A 31 20.68 -25.79 -8.25
C GLY A 31 20.13 -26.55 -7.03
N GLU A 32 19.18 -25.98 -6.29
CA GLU A 32 18.56 -26.68 -5.13
C GLU A 32 17.03 -26.67 -5.15
N LEU A 33 16.41 -25.93 -6.07
CA LEU A 33 14.98 -25.98 -6.36
C LEU A 33 14.79 -26.15 -7.86
N THR A 34 13.83 -27.00 -8.23
CA THR A 34 13.50 -27.28 -9.62
C THR A 34 12.05 -26.90 -9.90
N LEU A 35 11.82 -26.19 -11.00
CA LEU A 35 10.50 -25.94 -11.58
C LEU A 35 10.37 -26.80 -12.83
N ARG A 36 9.44 -27.74 -12.83
CA ARG A 36 9.25 -28.66 -13.96
C ARG A 36 7.78 -28.81 -14.37
N PRO A 37 7.50 -29.32 -15.59
CA PRO A 37 6.15 -29.63 -16.00
C PRO A 37 5.50 -30.69 -15.08
N TRP A 38 4.17 -30.67 -15.02
CA TRP A 38 3.36 -31.66 -14.30
C TRP A 38 3.46 -33.05 -14.92
N ARG A 39 3.67 -34.06 -14.07
CA ARG A 39 3.54 -35.49 -14.38
C ARG A 39 2.25 -36.02 -13.78
N ASP A 40 1.75 -37.13 -14.31
CA ASP A 40 0.49 -37.71 -13.83
C ASP A 40 0.61 -38.21 -12.38
N GLU A 41 1.80 -38.67 -11.98
CA GLU A 41 2.12 -39.08 -10.59
C GLU A 41 2.04 -37.93 -9.57
N ASP A 42 2.24 -36.68 -10.01
CA ASP A 42 2.16 -35.52 -9.12
C ASP A 42 0.73 -35.26 -8.66
N ILE A 43 -0.28 -35.67 -9.44
CA ILE A 43 -1.70 -35.42 -9.14
C ILE A 43 -2.07 -36.11 -7.82
N ASP A 44 -1.67 -37.37 -7.65
CA ASP A 44 -1.97 -38.14 -6.45
C ASP A 44 -1.27 -37.57 -5.21
N LEU A 45 -0.01 -37.16 -5.35
CA LEU A 45 0.78 -36.58 -4.27
C LEU A 45 0.28 -35.19 -3.86
N ALA A 46 0.02 -34.31 -4.84
CA ALA A 46 -0.51 -32.98 -4.59
C ALA A 46 -1.94 -33.01 -4.03
N TYR A 47 -2.78 -33.96 -4.45
CA TYR A 47 -4.08 -34.18 -3.86
C TYR A 47 -3.99 -34.49 -2.36
N GLY A 48 -3.06 -35.34 -1.94
CA GLY A 48 -2.81 -35.65 -0.52
C GLY A 48 -2.23 -34.49 0.30
N LEU A 49 -1.78 -33.42 -0.35
CA LEU A 49 -1.13 -32.26 0.24
C LEU A 49 -2.02 -30.99 0.25
N ALA A 50 -3.17 -31.04 -0.40
CA ALA A 50 -4.13 -29.94 -0.46
C ALA A 50 -4.77 -29.70 0.91
N ASP A 51 -5.01 -28.43 1.26
CA ASP A 51 -5.54 -28.04 2.55
C ASP A 51 -6.50 -26.83 2.48
N ASP A 52 -7.18 -26.57 3.59
CA ASP A 52 -8.19 -25.50 3.68
C ASP A 52 -7.59 -24.10 3.48
N GLU A 53 -6.32 -23.89 3.82
CA GLU A 53 -5.64 -22.62 3.57
C GLU A 53 -5.45 -22.39 2.06
N MET A 54 -5.01 -23.40 1.32
CA MET A 54 -4.96 -23.36 -0.14
C MET A 54 -6.36 -23.14 -0.72
N ALA A 55 -7.35 -23.91 -0.27
CA ALA A 55 -8.73 -23.79 -0.76
C ALA A 55 -9.28 -22.37 -0.61
N ARG A 56 -9.06 -21.77 0.57
CA ARG A 56 -9.47 -20.40 0.89
C ARG A 56 -8.85 -19.39 -0.08
N TRP A 57 -7.54 -19.45 -0.32
CA TRP A 57 -6.84 -18.42 -1.11
C TRP A 57 -7.02 -18.55 -2.62
N PHE A 58 -7.36 -19.74 -3.12
CA PHE A 58 -7.63 -19.98 -4.55
C PHE A 58 -9.12 -20.02 -4.90
N ASP A 59 -9.98 -19.59 -3.97
CA ASP A 59 -11.43 -19.56 -4.14
C ASP A 59 -12.05 -20.92 -4.49
N PHE A 60 -11.49 -21.99 -3.94
CA PHE A 60 -12.11 -23.29 -4.08
C PHE A 60 -13.24 -23.42 -3.05
N PRO A 61 -14.40 -23.99 -3.43
CA PRO A 61 -15.52 -24.22 -2.51
C PRO A 61 -15.21 -25.27 -1.41
N GLY A 62 -14.00 -25.85 -1.44
CA GLY A 62 -13.43 -26.79 -0.49
C GLY A 62 -12.05 -27.24 -0.98
N THR A 63 -11.39 -28.13 -0.24
CA THR A 63 -10.13 -28.74 -0.71
C THR A 63 -10.36 -29.43 -2.07
N PRO A 64 -9.57 -29.11 -3.12
CA PRO A 64 -9.77 -29.67 -4.46
C PRO A 64 -9.80 -31.20 -4.48
N THR A 65 -10.73 -31.78 -5.23
CA THR A 65 -10.73 -33.23 -5.45
C THR A 65 -9.59 -33.63 -6.39
N ARG A 66 -9.17 -34.89 -6.33
CA ARG A 66 -8.22 -35.46 -7.30
C ARG A 66 -8.64 -35.21 -8.75
N ALA A 67 -9.94 -35.36 -9.04
CA ALA A 67 -10.49 -35.11 -10.38
C ALA A 67 -10.32 -33.64 -10.80
N ASN A 68 -10.60 -32.68 -9.90
CA ASN A 68 -10.39 -31.26 -10.20
C ASN A 68 -8.92 -30.94 -10.46
N LEU A 69 -7.99 -31.57 -9.74
CA LEU A 69 -6.57 -31.39 -9.97
C LEU A 69 -6.13 -31.98 -11.31
N ALA A 70 -6.59 -33.18 -11.67
CA ALA A 70 -6.32 -33.79 -12.97
C ALA A 70 -6.84 -32.93 -14.13
N GLU A 71 -8.08 -32.44 -14.03
CA GLU A 71 -8.65 -31.48 -14.99
C GLU A 71 -7.84 -30.18 -15.07
N GLY A 72 -7.32 -29.69 -13.93
CA GLY A 72 -6.43 -28.54 -13.86
C GLY A 72 -5.14 -28.77 -14.62
N VAL A 73 -4.50 -29.92 -14.44
CA VAL A 73 -3.27 -30.31 -15.14
C VAL A 73 -3.47 -30.40 -16.65
N GLU A 74 -4.54 -31.05 -17.11
CA GLU A 74 -4.87 -31.10 -18.54
C GLU A 74 -5.14 -29.71 -19.12
N ARG A 75 -5.83 -28.85 -18.37
CA ARG A 75 -6.05 -27.45 -18.77
C ARG A 75 -4.74 -26.68 -18.88
N TRP A 76 -3.81 -26.86 -17.94
CA TRP A 76 -2.49 -26.21 -18.01
C TRP A 76 -1.68 -26.71 -19.21
N ARG A 77 -1.71 -28.01 -19.51
CA ARG A 77 -1.06 -28.59 -20.71
C ARG A 77 -1.63 -27.97 -21.99
N ALA A 78 -2.95 -27.86 -22.10
CA ALA A 78 -3.61 -27.24 -23.24
C ALA A 78 -3.29 -25.74 -23.39
N LEU A 79 -3.33 -24.98 -22.29
CA LEU A 79 -3.01 -23.54 -22.29
C LEU A 79 -1.52 -23.25 -22.49
N TYR A 80 -0.64 -24.21 -22.19
CA TYR A 80 0.76 -24.11 -22.56
C TYR A 80 0.93 -24.29 -24.08
N ALA A 81 0.26 -25.28 -24.67
CA ALA A 81 0.28 -25.52 -26.12
C ALA A 81 -0.35 -24.38 -26.93
N ASP A 82 -1.29 -23.64 -26.32
CA ASP A 82 -1.86 -22.40 -26.86
C ASP A 82 -0.94 -21.19 -26.58
N ASP A 83 0.17 -21.11 -27.31
CA ASP A 83 1.21 -20.05 -27.23
C ASP A 83 1.61 -19.66 -25.78
N ARG A 84 1.71 -20.65 -24.90
CA ARG A 84 2.14 -20.46 -23.50
C ARG A 84 1.24 -19.43 -22.81
N ALA A 85 -0.07 -19.43 -23.09
CA ALA A 85 -1.06 -18.56 -22.45
C ALA A 85 -1.04 -18.73 -20.92
N VAL A 86 -0.79 -19.96 -20.46
CA VAL A 86 -0.46 -20.27 -19.06
C VAL A 86 0.74 -21.19 -19.01
N VAL A 87 1.67 -20.90 -18.11
CA VAL A 87 2.80 -21.78 -17.80
C VAL A 87 2.76 -22.08 -16.31
N ASN A 88 2.44 -23.33 -15.97
CA ASN A 88 2.35 -23.80 -14.58
C ASN A 88 3.43 -24.85 -14.34
N PHE A 89 4.23 -24.66 -13.30
CA PHE A 89 5.30 -25.57 -12.89
C PHE A 89 4.98 -26.21 -11.55
N VAL A 90 5.31 -27.49 -11.42
CA VAL A 90 5.53 -28.14 -10.14
C VAL A 90 6.85 -27.64 -9.55
N ILE A 91 6.86 -27.41 -8.24
CA ILE A 91 8.07 -27.09 -7.46
C ILE A 91 8.58 -28.38 -6.82
N GLU A 92 9.86 -28.69 -7.01
CA GLU A 92 10.55 -29.81 -6.36
C GLU A 92 11.73 -29.34 -5.50
N LEU A 93 11.98 -30.08 -4.42
CA LEU A 93 13.18 -29.96 -3.60
C LEU A 93 13.93 -31.30 -3.54
N PRO A 94 15.27 -31.29 -3.46
CA PRO A 94 16.08 -32.48 -3.25
C PRO A 94 15.61 -33.31 -2.05
N GLY A 95 15.49 -34.62 -2.25
CA GLY A 95 15.11 -35.57 -1.21
C GLY A 95 13.62 -35.60 -0.85
N GLN A 96 12.77 -34.80 -1.51
CA GLN A 96 11.33 -34.89 -1.34
C GLN A 96 10.72 -35.88 -2.36
N PRO A 97 9.73 -36.70 -1.95
CA PRO A 97 9.16 -37.74 -2.80
C PRO A 97 8.19 -37.20 -3.87
N GLY A 98 7.93 -35.88 -3.89
CA GLY A 98 6.87 -35.30 -4.68
C GLY A 98 6.86 -33.77 -4.69
N PRO A 99 5.80 -33.18 -5.25
CA PRO A 99 5.68 -31.74 -5.38
C PRO A 99 5.60 -31.07 -4.01
N VAL A 100 6.34 -29.99 -3.82
CA VAL A 100 6.28 -29.17 -2.59
C VAL A 100 5.37 -27.94 -2.76
N GLY A 101 4.89 -27.72 -3.97
CA GLY A 101 4.00 -26.63 -4.36
C GLY A 101 3.94 -26.48 -5.88
N ASN A 102 3.33 -25.40 -6.34
CA ASN A 102 3.31 -25.02 -7.76
C ASN A 102 3.44 -23.50 -7.93
N VAL A 103 3.92 -23.06 -9.09
CA VAL A 103 4.01 -21.64 -9.47
C VAL A 103 3.52 -21.47 -10.91
N GLU A 104 2.76 -20.41 -11.17
CA GLU A 104 2.12 -20.16 -12.45
C GLU A 104 2.38 -18.73 -12.92
N VAL A 105 2.55 -18.56 -14.23
CA VAL A 105 2.33 -17.28 -14.91
C VAL A 105 1.24 -17.44 -15.98
N ARG A 106 0.29 -16.51 -16.00
CA ARG A 106 -0.81 -16.42 -16.96
C ARG A 106 -0.72 -15.11 -17.71
N ARG A 107 -0.72 -15.14 -19.05
CA ARG A 107 -0.84 -13.90 -19.84
C ARG A 107 -2.23 -13.31 -19.65
N ILE A 108 -2.31 -12.04 -19.27
CA ILE A 108 -3.58 -11.33 -19.03
C ILE A 108 -3.81 -10.19 -20.02
N SER A 109 -2.74 -9.65 -20.61
CA SER A 109 -2.78 -8.69 -21.70
C SER A 109 -1.44 -8.70 -22.45
N PRO A 110 -1.32 -8.04 -23.62
CA PRO A 110 -0.04 -7.98 -24.33
C PRO A 110 1.10 -7.48 -23.45
N GLY A 111 2.13 -8.31 -23.27
CA GLY A 111 3.30 -8.01 -22.44
C GLY A 111 3.11 -8.12 -20.93
N VAL A 112 1.92 -8.49 -20.42
CA VAL A 112 1.63 -8.57 -18.98
C VAL A 112 1.23 -9.98 -18.55
N GLY A 113 1.86 -10.49 -17.51
CA GLY A 113 1.53 -11.76 -16.86
C GLY A 113 1.03 -11.59 -15.43
N SER A 114 0.01 -12.36 -15.04
CA SER A 114 -0.38 -12.57 -13.64
C SER A 114 0.35 -13.80 -13.08
N VAL A 115 0.93 -13.67 -11.89
CA VAL A 115 1.72 -14.70 -11.22
C VAL A 115 0.99 -15.18 -9.98
N SER A 116 0.91 -16.49 -9.80
CA SER A 116 0.35 -17.13 -8.61
C SER A 116 1.24 -18.29 -8.14
N TRP A 117 1.14 -18.64 -6.86
CA TRP A 117 1.94 -19.71 -6.27
C TRP A 117 1.21 -20.38 -5.10
N THR A 118 1.55 -21.65 -4.90
CA THR A 118 1.14 -22.43 -3.73
C THR A 118 2.36 -23.09 -3.13
N THR A 119 2.44 -23.14 -1.80
CA THR A 119 3.34 -24.06 -1.09
C THR A 119 2.48 -24.95 -0.21
N TYR A 120 2.64 -26.26 -0.38
CA TYR A 120 1.87 -27.22 0.40
C TYR A 120 2.28 -27.20 1.87
N LYS A 121 1.32 -27.54 2.74
CA LYS A 121 1.40 -27.35 4.19
C LYS A 121 2.71 -27.81 4.84
N PRO A 122 3.26 -29.01 4.55
CA PRO A 122 4.50 -29.48 5.18
C PRO A 122 5.75 -28.64 4.82
N TYR A 123 5.69 -27.87 3.74
CA TYR A 123 6.83 -27.17 3.15
C TYR A 123 6.79 -25.64 3.35
N ARG A 124 5.77 -25.13 4.03
CA ARG A 124 5.64 -23.69 4.34
C ARG A 124 6.76 -23.24 5.28
N GLY A 125 7.12 -21.96 5.20
CA GLY A 125 8.20 -21.37 6.01
C GLY A 125 9.62 -21.68 5.55
N GLN A 126 9.81 -22.59 4.59
CA GLN A 126 11.14 -23.01 4.09
C GLN A 126 11.64 -22.19 2.88
N ARG A 127 11.08 -20.99 2.67
CA ARG A 127 11.41 -20.06 1.56
C ARG A 127 11.17 -20.60 0.14
N VAL A 128 10.45 -21.72 0.00
CA VAL A 128 10.12 -22.38 -1.28
C VAL A 128 9.47 -21.43 -2.28
N ALA A 129 8.33 -20.83 -1.93
CA ALA A 129 7.59 -19.93 -2.82
C ALA A 129 8.45 -18.77 -3.34
N ARG A 130 9.26 -18.15 -2.47
CA ARG A 130 10.15 -17.03 -2.87
C ARG A 130 11.13 -17.45 -3.95
N ARG A 131 11.78 -18.61 -3.79
CA ARG A 131 12.75 -19.12 -4.77
C ARG A 131 12.07 -19.48 -6.09
N ALA A 132 10.95 -20.19 -6.02
CA ALA A 132 10.14 -20.53 -7.19
C ALA A 132 9.68 -19.30 -7.97
N VAL A 133 9.14 -18.27 -7.29
CA VAL A 133 8.72 -17.02 -7.94
C VAL A 133 9.90 -16.31 -8.59
N ARG A 134 11.07 -16.21 -7.94
CA ARG A 134 12.25 -15.57 -8.55
C ARG A 134 12.72 -16.30 -9.81
N LEU A 135 12.71 -17.63 -9.80
CA LEU A 135 13.09 -18.42 -10.98
C LEU A 135 12.07 -18.28 -12.11
N LEU A 136 10.77 -18.25 -11.78
CA LEU A 136 9.71 -17.98 -12.75
C LEU A 136 9.81 -16.58 -13.37
N VAL A 137 10.14 -15.55 -12.58
CA VAL A 137 10.33 -14.17 -13.06
C VAL A 137 11.41 -14.10 -14.14
N VAL A 138 12.56 -14.77 -13.93
CA VAL A 138 13.64 -14.82 -14.92
C VAL A 138 13.16 -15.43 -16.24
N TYR A 139 12.44 -16.54 -16.17
CA TYR A 139 11.86 -17.18 -17.36
C TYR A 139 10.81 -16.31 -18.04
N ALA A 140 9.97 -15.63 -17.27
CA ALA A 140 8.88 -14.82 -17.79
C ALA A 140 9.38 -13.57 -18.54
N PHE A 141 10.41 -12.88 -18.03
CA PHE A 141 11.01 -11.74 -18.72
C PHE A 141 11.97 -12.14 -19.84
N GLY A 142 12.64 -13.29 -19.71
CA GLY A 142 13.53 -13.82 -20.75
C GLY A 142 12.76 -14.49 -21.88
N GLU A 143 12.33 -15.72 -21.66
CA GLU A 143 11.79 -16.62 -22.68
C GLU A 143 10.34 -16.30 -23.08
N LEU A 144 9.51 -15.81 -22.14
CA LEU A 144 8.14 -15.42 -22.47
C LEU A 144 8.04 -14.01 -23.06
N GLY A 145 9.12 -13.21 -22.95
CA GLY A 145 9.17 -11.83 -23.43
C GLY A 145 8.11 -10.93 -22.80
N LEU A 146 7.71 -11.19 -21.55
CA LEU A 146 6.84 -10.30 -20.80
C LEU A 146 7.63 -9.05 -20.39
N GLU A 147 6.93 -7.92 -20.32
CA GLU A 147 7.50 -6.64 -19.87
C GLU A 147 7.06 -6.31 -18.44
N ARG A 148 6.00 -6.97 -17.98
CA ARG A 148 5.43 -6.77 -16.64
C ARG A 148 4.82 -8.05 -16.07
N LEU A 149 5.01 -8.22 -14.77
CA LEU A 149 4.34 -9.22 -13.97
C LEU A 149 3.50 -8.53 -12.88
N GLN A 150 2.37 -9.13 -12.54
CA GLN A 150 1.57 -8.74 -11.39
C GLN A 150 1.22 -9.95 -10.53
N ALA A 151 1.07 -9.73 -9.23
CA ALA A 151 0.48 -10.68 -8.31
C ALA A 151 -0.69 -10.00 -7.58
N GLU A 152 -1.82 -10.69 -7.56
CA GLU A 152 -3.01 -10.28 -6.82
C GLU A 152 -3.08 -11.07 -5.53
N VAL A 153 -3.12 -10.36 -4.40
CA VAL A 153 -3.04 -10.97 -3.08
C VAL A 153 -4.11 -10.39 -2.18
N ASP A 154 -4.84 -11.27 -1.50
CA ASP A 154 -5.79 -10.85 -0.46
C ASP A 154 -5.08 -10.05 0.65
N PRO A 155 -5.61 -8.89 1.11
CA PRO A 155 -5.01 -8.07 2.15
C PRO A 155 -4.70 -8.82 3.46
N GLU A 156 -5.46 -9.85 3.80
CA GLU A 156 -5.26 -10.67 5.00
C GLU A 156 -4.14 -11.72 4.81
N ASN A 157 -3.78 -12.04 3.56
CA ASN A 157 -2.75 -13.02 3.24
C ASN A 157 -1.33 -12.44 3.35
N ARG A 158 -0.89 -12.19 4.59
CA ARG A 158 0.43 -11.63 4.89
C ARG A 158 1.60 -12.50 4.42
N SER A 159 1.40 -13.82 4.29
CA SER A 159 2.45 -14.74 3.84
C SER A 159 2.73 -14.57 2.34
N SER A 160 1.68 -14.54 1.50
CA SER A 160 1.81 -14.26 0.07
C SER A 160 2.28 -12.82 -0.20
N ALA A 161 1.79 -11.83 0.55
CA ALA A 161 2.32 -10.46 0.47
C ALA A 161 3.84 -10.43 0.69
N ARG A 162 4.33 -11.17 1.70
CA ARG A 162 5.76 -11.28 1.96
C ARG A 162 6.52 -11.98 0.83
N VAL A 163 5.93 -12.99 0.19
CA VAL A 163 6.55 -13.66 -0.98
C VAL A 163 6.67 -12.69 -2.14
N ALA A 164 5.63 -11.94 -2.48
CA ALA A 164 5.65 -10.94 -3.55
C ALA A 164 6.77 -9.92 -3.32
N ILE A 165 6.76 -9.28 -2.14
CA ILE A 165 7.73 -8.26 -1.72
C ILE A 165 9.17 -8.81 -1.77
N ARG A 166 9.41 -9.98 -1.18
CA ARG A 166 10.76 -10.59 -1.12
C ARG A 166 11.23 -11.18 -2.45
N SER A 167 10.35 -11.24 -3.45
CA SER A 167 10.66 -11.62 -4.83
C SER A 167 10.84 -10.41 -5.75
N GLY A 168 10.72 -9.19 -5.21
CA GLY A 168 10.98 -7.93 -5.93
C GLY A 168 9.73 -7.18 -6.36
N PHE A 169 8.54 -7.74 -6.20
CA PHE A 169 7.31 -7.03 -6.57
C PHE A 169 7.03 -5.89 -5.59
N ARG A 170 6.66 -4.73 -6.14
CA ARG A 170 6.30 -3.53 -5.38
C ARG A 170 4.79 -3.47 -5.19
N ARG A 171 4.34 -3.00 -4.03
CA ARG A 171 2.91 -2.81 -3.77
C ARG A 171 2.42 -1.57 -4.52
N GLU A 172 1.41 -1.72 -5.36
CA GLU A 172 0.91 -0.62 -6.21
C GLU A 172 -0.40 -0.04 -5.69
N GLY A 173 -1.29 -0.87 -5.12
CA GLY A 173 -2.57 -0.37 -4.67
C GLY A 173 -3.49 -1.44 -4.07
N LEU A 174 -4.63 -0.98 -3.57
CA LEU A 174 -5.74 -1.79 -3.08
C LEU A 174 -6.94 -1.59 -4.01
N LEU A 175 -7.33 -2.64 -4.72
CA LEU A 175 -8.56 -2.68 -5.50
C LEU A 175 -9.71 -3.04 -4.56
N ARG A 176 -10.48 -2.04 -4.12
CA ARG A 176 -11.67 -2.25 -3.28
C ARG A 176 -12.72 -3.04 -4.06
N GLY A 177 -13.13 -4.20 -3.56
CA GLY A 177 -14.03 -5.12 -4.26
C GLY A 177 -13.50 -5.64 -5.61
N GLY A 178 -12.17 -5.66 -5.78
CA GLY A 178 -11.50 -6.03 -7.03
C GLY A 178 -11.75 -7.47 -7.49
N ALA A 179 -12.09 -8.38 -6.57
CA ALA A 179 -12.42 -9.77 -6.87
C ALA A 179 -13.82 -10.15 -6.38
N VAL A 180 -14.38 -11.21 -6.97
CA VAL A 180 -15.54 -11.94 -6.42
C VAL A 180 -15.04 -13.33 -6.03
N LEU A 181 -15.06 -13.63 -4.74
CA LEU A 181 -14.68 -14.94 -4.19
C LEU A 181 -15.90 -15.51 -3.48
N GLN A 182 -16.32 -16.73 -3.86
CA GLN A 182 -17.53 -17.40 -3.38
C GLN A 182 -18.81 -16.52 -3.39
N GLY A 183 -18.93 -15.64 -4.39
CA GLY A 183 -20.07 -14.73 -4.53
C GLY A 183 -19.97 -13.42 -3.72
N GLU A 184 -18.93 -13.24 -2.92
CA GLU A 184 -18.68 -12.04 -2.14
C GLU A 184 -17.60 -11.15 -2.79
N ARG A 185 -17.81 -9.83 -2.76
CA ARG A 185 -16.78 -8.88 -3.18
C ARG A 185 -15.66 -8.84 -2.15
N ARG A 186 -14.43 -9.00 -2.61
CA ARG A 186 -13.23 -8.97 -1.77
C ARG A 186 -12.23 -7.96 -2.31
N ASP A 187 -11.54 -7.32 -1.39
CA ASP A 187 -10.46 -6.40 -1.70
C ASP A 187 -9.22 -7.18 -2.17
N VAL A 188 -8.45 -6.58 -3.08
CA VAL A 188 -7.23 -7.20 -3.62
C VAL A 188 -6.09 -6.20 -3.57
N VAL A 189 -4.95 -6.60 -3.00
CA VAL A 189 -3.70 -5.84 -3.12
C VAL A 189 -2.99 -6.27 -4.39
N VAL A 190 -2.66 -5.31 -5.25
CA VAL A 190 -1.88 -5.55 -6.47
C VAL A 190 -0.41 -5.27 -6.18
N TYR A 191 0.42 -6.24 -6.53
CA TYR A 191 1.88 -6.12 -6.52
C TYR A 191 2.39 -6.22 -7.96
N GLY A 192 3.19 -5.25 -8.40
CA GLY A 192 3.75 -5.21 -9.76
C GLY A 192 5.26 -5.38 -9.77
N LEU A 193 5.78 -5.97 -10.84
CA LEU A 193 7.20 -6.03 -11.16
C LEU A 193 7.39 -5.78 -12.66
N ARG A 194 8.22 -4.81 -13.02
CA ARG A 194 8.56 -4.52 -14.42
C ARG A 194 9.91 -5.12 -14.77
N ARG A 195 10.13 -5.40 -16.05
CA ARG A 195 11.37 -5.98 -16.56
C ARG A 195 12.60 -5.10 -16.24
N GLU A 196 12.43 -3.79 -16.31
CA GLU A 196 13.44 -2.77 -16.07
C GLU A 196 13.59 -2.38 -14.60
N ASP A 197 12.78 -2.94 -13.70
CA ASP A 197 12.93 -2.65 -12.28
C ASP A 197 14.31 -3.15 -11.79
N PRO A 198 15.06 -2.33 -11.02
CA PRO A 198 16.32 -2.76 -10.44
C PRO A 198 16.14 -4.00 -9.57
N ALA A 199 17.11 -4.92 -9.64
CA ALA A 199 17.08 -6.15 -8.87
C ALA A 199 17.01 -5.86 -7.36
N VAL A 200 16.24 -6.67 -6.63
CA VAL A 200 15.91 -6.45 -5.21
C VAL A 200 17.12 -6.46 -4.26
N ASP A 201 18.24 -7.04 -4.69
CA ASP A 201 19.52 -7.08 -3.98
C ASP A 201 20.44 -5.89 -4.29
N THR A 202 20.01 -4.95 -5.13
CA THR A 202 20.65 -3.64 -5.32
C THR A 202 20.09 -2.59 -4.37
N LEU A 203 20.85 -1.53 -4.09
CA LEU A 203 20.37 -0.41 -3.27
C LEU A 203 19.11 0.23 -3.85
N SER A 204 19.09 0.52 -5.16
CA SER A 204 17.92 1.11 -5.83
C SER A 204 16.70 0.21 -5.80
N GLY A 205 16.89 -1.10 -6.00
CA GLY A 205 15.80 -2.08 -5.91
C GLY A 205 15.24 -2.20 -4.50
N TRP A 206 16.12 -2.26 -3.50
CA TRP A 206 15.73 -2.28 -2.09
C TRP A 206 15.00 -1.01 -1.66
N THR A 207 15.50 0.17 -2.02
CA THR A 207 14.87 1.46 -1.68
C THR A 207 13.48 1.58 -2.30
N ALA A 208 13.33 1.28 -3.60
CA ALA A 208 12.03 1.35 -4.26
C ALA A 208 11.03 0.32 -3.71
N LEU A 209 11.51 -0.87 -3.33
CA LEU A 209 10.68 -1.87 -2.65
C LEU A 209 10.19 -1.32 -1.31
N MET A 210 11.08 -0.76 -0.49
CA MET A 210 10.74 -0.20 0.82
C MET A 210 9.78 0.96 0.72
N ASP A 211 9.98 1.91 -0.21
CA ASP A 211 9.04 3.01 -0.42
C ASP A 211 7.60 2.52 -0.73
N SER A 212 7.48 1.40 -1.46
CA SER A 212 6.16 0.87 -1.82
C SER A 212 5.40 0.20 -0.65
N VAL A 213 6.09 -0.26 0.40
CA VAL A 213 5.50 -1.08 1.46
C VAL A 213 5.56 -0.47 2.85
N LEU A 214 6.47 0.48 3.09
CA LEU A 214 6.58 1.12 4.38
C LEU A 214 5.37 2.02 4.63
N PRO A 215 4.94 2.16 5.91
CA PRO A 215 3.82 3.04 6.24
C PRO A 215 4.11 4.48 5.81
N LYS A 216 3.25 5.05 4.97
CA LYS A 216 3.21 6.49 4.71
C LYS A 216 2.20 7.12 5.67
N LYS A 217 2.57 8.24 6.30
CA LYS A 217 1.70 9.02 7.19
C LYS A 217 1.25 10.27 6.45
N ARG A 218 -0.01 10.68 6.65
CA ARG A 218 -0.39 12.04 6.27
C ARG A 218 0.38 13.01 7.15
N VAL A 219 0.84 14.09 6.55
CA VAL A 219 1.40 15.22 7.29
C VAL A 219 0.42 16.39 7.18
N ILE A 220 0.16 17.05 8.30
CA ILE A 220 -0.66 18.24 8.41
C ILE A 220 0.23 19.34 9.00
N ALA A 221 0.09 20.57 8.52
CA ALA A 221 0.85 21.70 9.00
C ALA A 221 -0.09 22.88 9.26
N HIS A 222 -0.24 23.24 10.53
CA HIS A 222 -1.06 24.37 10.96
C HIS A 222 -0.20 25.48 11.58
N VAL A 223 -0.71 26.70 11.56
CA VAL A 223 -0.07 27.88 12.13
C VAL A 223 -0.89 28.40 13.30
N VAL A 224 -0.28 28.51 14.47
CA VAL A 224 -0.89 29.13 15.64
C VAL A 224 -0.49 30.60 15.66
N ILE A 225 -1.46 31.48 15.41
CA ILE A 225 -1.27 32.92 15.43
C ILE A 225 -1.93 33.46 16.69
N ARG A 226 -1.24 34.35 17.40
CA ARG A 226 -1.73 34.96 18.63
C ARG A 226 -1.91 36.45 18.48
N ASP A 227 -2.80 37.02 19.29
CA ASP A 227 -2.84 38.46 19.49
C ASP A 227 -2.05 38.88 20.75
N THR A 228 -1.91 40.19 20.97
CA THR A 228 -1.26 40.79 22.15
C THR A 228 -1.93 40.42 23.49
N ALA A 229 -3.17 39.93 23.47
CA ALA A 229 -3.90 39.41 24.63
C ALA A 229 -3.76 37.87 24.79
N ASN A 230 -2.89 37.23 24.01
CA ASN A 230 -2.67 35.78 23.96
C ASN A 230 -3.91 34.96 23.54
N ARG A 231 -4.84 35.58 22.81
CA ARG A 231 -5.93 34.87 22.13
C ARG A 231 -5.40 34.25 20.84
N VAL A 232 -5.95 33.10 20.45
CA VAL A 232 -5.58 32.38 19.23
C VAL A 232 -6.52 32.74 18.09
N LEU A 233 -5.98 32.92 16.89
CA LEU A 233 -6.77 33.07 15.68
C LEU A 233 -7.34 31.71 15.28
N LEU A 234 -8.66 31.63 15.14
CA LEU A 234 -9.34 30.44 14.63
C LEU A 234 -10.22 30.77 13.43
N CYS A 235 -10.32 29.78 12.56
CA CYS A 235 -10.99 29.80 11.28
C CYS A 235 -12.30 29.02 11.38
N LYS A 236 -13.40 29.65 10.97
CA LYS A 236 -14.68 28.96 10.75
C LYS A 236 -14.67 28.37 9.34
N VAL A 237 -14.72 27.05 9.27
CA VAL A 237 -14.72 26.33 7.98
C VAL A 237 -16.14 25.98 7.50
N SER A 238 -16.30 25.67 6.22
CA SER A 238 -17.62 25.42 5.60
C SER A 238 -18.20 24.01 5.81
N TYR A 239 -17.37 23.03 6.19
CA TYR A 239 -17.74 21.60 6.19
C TYR A 239 -17.88 20.96 7.57
N LYS A 240 -17.50 21.63 8.66
CA LYS A 240 -17.65 21.14 10.03
C LYS A 240 -18.04 22.26 10.99
N LYS A 241 -18.49 21.86 12.18
CA LYS A 241 -18.91 22.80 13.23
C LYS A 241 -17.74 23.35 14.03
N ASP A 242 -16.71 22.54 14.22
CA ASP A 242 -15.52 22.91 14.97
C ASP A 242 -14.73 23.98 14.21
N LEU A 243 -14.24 24.97 14.94
CA LEU A 243 -13.28 25.94 14.46
C LEU A 243 -11.89 25.29 14.35
N GLU A 244 -11.08 25.78 13.42
CA GLU A 244 -9.76 25.23 13.12
C GLU A 244 -8.65 26.27 13.17
N LEU A 245 -7.42 25.78 13.25
CA LEU A 245 -6.25 26.61 12.96
C LEU A 245 -6.13 26.78 11.44
N PRO A 246 -5.55 27.89 10.96
CA PRO A 246 -5.20 28.01 9.56
C PRO A 246 -4.04 27.08 9.18
N GLY A 247 -4.02 26.66 7.91
CA GLY A 247 -3.10 25.65 7.40
C GLY A 247 -3.86 24.38 6.96
N GLY A 248 -3.13 23.31 6.64
CA GLY A 248 -3.77 22.16 6.03
C GLY A 248 -2.88 20.96 5.79
N VAL A 249 -3.29 20.13 4.84
CA VAL A 249 -2.58 18.90 4.50
C VAL A 249 -1.37 19.23 3.62
N VAL A 250 -0.21 18.68 3.97
CA VAL A 250 1.00 18.82 3.17
C VAL A 250 0.90 17.97 1.90
N GLU A 251 1.24 18.55 0.76
CA GLU A 251 1.20 17.86 -0.53
C GLU A 251 2.33 16.82 -0.68
N PRO A 252 2.18 15.83 -1.59
CA PRO A 252 3.28 14.94 -1.93
C PRO A 252 4.52 15.72 -2.37
N ASP A 253 5.68 15.34 -1.83
CA ASP A 253 6.99 15.95 -2.10
C ASP A 253 7.12 17.44 -1.66
N GLU A 254 6.18 17.94 -0.86
CA GLU A 254 6.22 19.26 -0.21
C GLU A 254 6.77 19.12 1.23
N ASP A 255 7.61 20.08 1.67
CA ASP A 255 8.01 20.14 3.07
C ASP A 255 6.91 20.82 3.94
N PRO A 256 6.78 20.47 5.23
CA PRO A 256 5.64 20.93 6.01
C PRO A 256 5.59 22.45 6.24
N ALA A 257 6.72 23.16 6.24
CA ALA A 257 6.72 24.61 6.42
C ALA A 257 6.21 25.30 5.15
N SER A 258 6.65 24.83 3.97
CA SER A 258 6.11 25.29 2.69
C SER A 258 4.60 25.04 2.58
N GLY A 259 4.13 23.85 3.00
CA GLY A 259 2.70 23.54 3.03
C GLY A 259 1.90 24.49 3.93
N ALA A 260 2.36 24.75 5.16
CA ALA A 260 1.71 25.73 6.03
C ALA A 260 1.63 27.14 5.41
N LEU A 261 2.71 27.60 4.76
CA LEU A 261 2.75 28.92 4.13
C LEU A 261 1.86 29.01 2.90
N ARG A 262 1.80 27.95 2.09
CA ARG A 262 0.91 27.84 0.92
C ARG A 262 -0.54 27.93 1.38
N GLU A 263 -0.94 27.09 2.33
CA GLU A 263 -2.31 27.06 2.87
C GLU A 263 -2.68 28.42 3.47
N MET A 264 -1.81 29.06 4.27
CA MET A 264 -2.03 30.42 4.77
C MET A 264 -2.33 31.44 3.66
N GLN A 265 -1.59 31.36 2.54
CA GLN A 265 -1.78 32.26 1.40
C GLN A 265 -3.10 31.98 0.67
N GLU A 266 -3.47 30.72 0.52
CA GLU A 266 -4.69 30.27 -0.17
C GLU A 266 -5.94 30.57 0.66
N GLU A 267 -5.91 30.23 1.96
CA GLU A 267 -7.04 30.31 2.87
C GLU A 267 -7.28 31.73 3.40
N LEU A 268 -6.21 32.47 3.72
CA LEU A 268 -6.28 33.75 4.43
C LEU A 268 -5.70 34.92 3.63
N GLY A 269 -5.18 34.68 2.43
CA GLY A 269 -4.63 35.72 1.57
C GLY A 269 -3.30 36.31 2.05
N THR A 270 -2.60 35.67 2.98
CA THR A 270 -1.35 36.19 3.58
C THR A 270 -0.30 35.11 3.81
N THR A 271 0.96 35.52 3.94
CA THR A 271 2.04 34.66 4.43
C THR A 271 2.71 35.33 5.62
N LEU A 272 3.05 34.53 6.64
CA LEU A 272 3.70 35.00 7.86
C LEU A 272 5.02 34.25 8.06
N PRO A 273 6.04 34.89 8.66
CA PRO A 273 7.22 34.16 9.08
C PRO A 273 6.84 33.12 10.14
N LEU A 274 7.30 31.88 9.98
CA LEU A 274 7.17 30.84 10.99
C LEU A 274 8.32 31.01 12.00
N ALA A 275 8.01 31.45 13.22
CA ALA A 275 9.01 31.74 14.25
C ALA A 275 9.64 30.47 14.84
N GLY A 276 8.97 29.33 14.71
CA GLY A 276 9.43 28.04 15.20
C GLY A 276 8.32 26.99 15.16
N VAL A 277 8.57 25.85 15.79
CA VAL A 277 7.60 24.76 15.94
C VAL A 277 7.14 24.71 17.40
N LEU A 278 5.83 24.85 17.61
CA LEU A 278 5.20 24.73 18.93
C LEU A 278 4.94 23.27 19.29
N ALA A 279 4.55 22.44 18.33
CA ALA A 279 4.30 21.03 18.58
C ALA A 279 4.48 20.13 17.36
N ILE A 280 4.82 18.87 17.66
CA ILE A 280 4.67 17.74 16.76
C ILE A 280 3.70 16.78 17.45
N ASP A 281 2.58 16.46 16.81
CA ASP A 281 1.49 15.68 17.38
C ASP A 281 1.16 14.49 16.48
N TRP A 282 1.27 13.27 17.01
CA TRP A 282 0.76 12.09 16.31
C TRP A 282 -0.74 11.96 16.55
N LEU A 283 -1.51 11.91 15.46
CA LEU A 283 -2.95 11.83 15.51
C LEU A 283 -3.42 10.39 15.21
N PRO A 284 -4.22 9.77 16.08
CA PRO A 284 -4.81 8.47 15.79
C PRO A 284 -5.82 8.57 14.64
N ARG A 285 -6.29 7.39 14.18
CA ARG A 285 -7.37 7.34 13.18
C ARG A 285 -8.61 8.06 13.70
N TRP A 286 -9.18 8.93 12.87
CA TRP A 286 -10.33 9.77 13.23
C TRP A 286 -11.26 9.94 12.02
N GLU A 287 -12.58 9.81 12.21
CA GLU A 287 -13.60 10.09 11.18
C GLU A 287 -13.30 9.49 9.79
N GLY A 288 -12.92 8.20 9.75
CA GLY A 288 -12.61 7.47 8.51
C GLY A 288 -11.20 7.70 7.95
N TRP A 289 -10.47 8.71 8.44
CA TRP A 289 -9.09 8.95 8.07
C TRP A 289 -8.11 7.96 8.73
N GLY A 290 -7.02 7.68 8.02
CA GLY A 290 -5.81 7.07 8.60
C GLY A 290 -5.12 8.01 9.59
N ASP A 291 -4.13 7.50 10.31
CA ASP A 291 -3.35 8.28 11.26
C ASP A 291 -2.46 9.33 10.55
N ALA A 292 -2.04 10.35 11.29
CA ALA A 292 -1.30 11.49 10.75
C ALA A 292 -0.23 11.99 11.73
N ILE A 293 0.70 12.78 11.21
CA ILE A 293 1.57 13.64 12.00
C ILE A 293 1.16 15.08 11.71
N GLU A 294 0.92 15.86 12.74
CA GLU A 294 0.63 17.28 12.62
C GLU A 294 1.75 18.10 13.22
N ILE A 295 2.21 19.11 12.49
CA ILE A 295 3.21 20.08 12.93
C ILE A 295 2.49 21.42 13.13
N LEU A 296 2.60 21.97 14.34
CA LEU A 296 2.04 23.27 14.68
C LEU A 296 3.17 24.30 14.74
N TYR A 297 3.14 25.26 13.84
CA TYR A 297 4.11 26.35 13.77
C TYR A 297 3.66 27.56 14.59
N ASP A 298 4.62 28.30 15.16
CA ASP A 298 4.37 29.61 15.76
C ASP A 298 4.31 30.66 14.66
N GLY A 299 3.11 31.20 14.39
CA GLY A 299 2.90 32.30 13.46
C GLY A 299 3.26 33.66 14.03
N GLY A 300 3.59 33.73 15.34
CA GLY A 300 3.92 34.94 16.05
C GLY A 300 2.73 35.60 16.76
N GLN A 301 2.98 36.82 17.25
CA GLN A 301 2.03 37.62 18.00
C GLN A 301 1.81 38.97 17.30
N TYR A 302 0.55 39.36 17.11
CA TYR A 302 0.17 40.58 16.41
C TYR A 302 -0.86 41.38 17.20
N ASP A 303 -1.07 42.65 16.81
CA ASP A 303 -2.20 43.41 17.34
C ASP A 303 -3.54 42.80 16.92
N ALA A 304 -4.59 42.98 17.72
CA ALA A 304 -5.89 42.37 17.42
C ALA A 304 -6.47 42.83 16.06
N SER A 305 -6.10 44.04 15.60
CA SER A 305 -6.47 44.57 14.29
C SER A 305 -5.82 43.84 13.11
N PHE A 306 -4.84 42.96 13.35
CA PHE A 306 -4.25 42.12 12.31
C PHE A 306 -5.30 41.32 11.54
N ILE A 307 -6.40 40.95 12.20
CA ILE A 307 -7.52 40.23 11.58
C ILE A 307 -8.13 40.98 10.39
N GLU A 308 -8.06 42.31 10.38
CA GLU A 308 -8.56 43.16 9.29
C GLU A 308 -7.70 43.09 8.03
N SER A 309 -6.46 42.59 8.15
CA SER A 309 -5.55 42.36 7.02
C SER A 309 -5.73 41.00 6.36
N LEU A 310 -6.52 40.11 6.97
CA LEU A 310 -6.78 38.77 6.45
C LEU A 310 -7.93 38.80 5.45
N ASN A 311 -7.83 37.96 4.43
CA ASN A 311 -8.84 37.82 3.39
C ASN A 311 -9.21 36.34 3.25
N PRO A 312 -10.13 35.83 4.10
CA PRO A 312 -10.66 34.48 3.97
C PRO A 312 -11.16 34.20 2.55
N ASP A 313 -10.88 33.03 2.02
CA ASP A 313 -11.24 32.64 0.64
C ASP A 313 -12.77 32.64 0.38
N GLY A 314 -13.58 32.60 1.44
CA GLY A 314 -15.04 32.57 1.38
C GLY A 314 -15.62 31.24 0.92
N PHE A 315 -14.78 30.22 0.71
CA PHE A 315 -15.19 28.88 0.27
C PHE A 315 -14.87 27.83 1.31
N GLU A 316 -13.58 27.64 1.63
CA GLU A 316 -13.13 26.79 2.73
C GLU A 316 -13.27 27.54 4.05
N ILE A 317 -12.69 28.75 4.14
CA ILE A 317 -12.70 29.59 5.33
C ILE A 317 -13.77 30.68 5.16
N LEU A 318 -14.82 30.56 5.97
CA LEU A 318 -15.96 31.47 5.94
C LEU A 318 -15.72 32.72 6.78
N ASN A 319 -14.95 32.61 7.86
CA ASN A 319 -14.64 33.73 8.75
C ASN A 319 -13.44 33.38 9.65
N VAL A 320 -12.83 34.40 10.25
CA VAL A 320 -11.81 34.28 11.28
C VAL A 320 -12.18 35.10 12.52
N ALA A 321 -11.73 34.66 13.70
CA ALA A 321 -11.89 35.40 14.95
C ALA A 321 -10.82 35.03 15.98
N TRP A 322 -10.60 35.93 16.95
CA TRP A 322 -9.73 35.70 18.10
C TRP A 322 -10.51 35.04 19.24
N TYR A 323 -9.93 34.00 19.84
CA TYR A 323 -10.53 33.27 20.96
C TYR A 323 -9.54 33.12 22.12
N SER A 324 -10.02 33.33 23.35
CA SER A 324 -9.23 33.03 24.54
C SER A 324 -9.16 31.52 24.80
N VAL A 325 -8.20 31.11 25.63
CA VAL A 325 -8.03 29.70 26.03
C VAL A 325 -9.30 29.14 26.68
N GLU A 326 -10.00 29.96 27.46
CA GLU A 326 -11.22 29.60 28.18
C GLU A 326 -12.42 29.36 27.24
N GLU A 327 -12.41 29.97 26.05
CA GLU A 327 -13.47 29.86 25.06
C GLU A 327 -13.34 28.61 24.18
N LEU A 328 -12.14 28.00 24.09
CA LEU A 328 -11.87 26.90 23.17
C LEU A 328 -12.74 25.67 23.40
N GLN A 329 -13.10 25.39 24.66
CA GLN A 329 -13.83 24.19 25.03
C GLN A 329 -15.20 24.14 24.35
N GLY A 330 -15.37 23.19 23.43
CA GLY A 330 -16.61 23.00 22.66
C GLY A 330 -16.73 23.87 21.41
N LEU A 331 -15.73 24.71 21.11
CA LEU A 331 -15.63 25.44 19.84
C LEU A 331 -14.66 24.78 18.86
N VAL A 332 -13.59 24.16 19.36
CA VAL A 332 -12.61 23.42 18.54
C VAL A 332 -12.74 21.92 18.75
N SER A 333 -12.10 21.14 17.89
CA SER A 333 -12.03 19.68 18.04
C SER A 333 -11.47 19.28 19.43
N PRO A 334 -11.85 18.12 19.98
CA PRO A 334 -11.32 17.66 21.27
C PRO A 334 -9.80 17.61 21.32
N LEU A 335 -9.15 17.39 20.17
CA LEU A 335 -7.70 17.44 19.99
C LEU A 335 -7.14 18.84 20.26
N ASN A 336 -7.67 19.85 19.57
CA ASN A 336 -7.26 21.25 19.74
C ASN A 336 -7.57 21.77 21.15
N ALA A 337 -8.70 21.37 21.73
CA ALA A 337 -9.07 21.73 23.10
C ALA A 337 -8.07 21.22 24.16
N ARG A 338 -7.41 20.07 23.90
CA ARG A 338 -6.36 19.54 24.80
C ARG A 338 -5.02 20.24 24.61
N ARG A 339 -4.59 20.47 23.37
CA ARG A 339 -3.22 20.93 23.10
C ARG A 339 -3.04 22.43 23.11
N LEU A 340 -3.99 23.21 22.58
CA LEU A 340 -3.84 24.67 22.47
C LEU A 340 -3.57 25.35 23.82
N PRO A 341 -4.23 24.98 24.94
CA PRO A 341 -3.88 25.54 26.25
C PRO A 341 -2.40 25.31 26.63
N LEU A 342 -1.82 24.16 26.27
CA LEU A 342 -0.41 23.84 26.53
C LEU A 342 0.51 24.73 25.69
N LEU A 343 0.24 24.82 24.37
CA LEU A 343 1.07 25.60 23.44
C LEU A 343 1.05 27.10 23.76
N LEU A 344 -0.11 27.61 24.17
CA LEU A 344 -0.30 29.03 24.48
C LEU A 344 0.28 29.41 25.86
N ALA A 345 0.45 28.44 26.77
CA ALA A 345 1.08 28.65 28.06
C ALA A 345 2.62 28.71 27.96
N GLU A 346 3.21 27.88 27.10
CA GLU A 346 4.67 27.77 26.94
C GLU A 346 5.10 27.84 25.46
N PRO A 347 4.86 28.96 24.75
CA PRO A 347 5.13 29.07 23.31
C PRO A 347 6.62 28.98 22.92
N GLY A 348 7.52 29.07 23.91
CA GLY A 348 8.97 28.87 23.72
C GLY A 348 9.41 27.40 23.84
N VAL A 349 8.48 26.47 24.11
CA VAL A 349 8.76 25.04 24.30
C VAL A 349 8.17 24.25 23.15
N LEU A 350 8.99 23.38 22.54
CA LEU A 350 8.50 22.39 21.58
C LEU A 350 7.81 21.24 22.34
N HIS A 351 6.52 21.07 22.11
CA HIS A 351 5.74 19.98 22.69
C HIS A 351 5.73 18.74 21.78
N ASN A 352 6.10 17.58 22.34
CA ASN A 352 5.96 16.28 21.68
C ASN A 352 4.67 15.60 22.17
N LEU A 353 3.69 15.48 21.29
CA LEU A 353 2.31 15.12 21.63
C LEU A 353 1.87 13.82 20.94
N SER A 354 0.92 13.15 21.59
CA SER A 354 0.13 12.07 21.02
C SER A 354 -1.33 12.35 21.34
N ASP A 355 -2.15 12.50 20.31
CA ASP A 355 -3.57 12.84 20.43
C ASP A 355 -3.79 14.10 21.28
N GLY A 356 -2.98 15.13 21.05
CA GLY A 356 -3.08 16.44 21.71
C GLY A 356 -2.67 16.45 23.18
N SER A 357 -2.07 15.36 23.67
CA SER A 357 -1.56 15.24 25.03
C SER A 357 -0.07 14.98 25.04
N PRO A 358 0.71 15.53 26.00
CA PRO A 358 2.13 15.24 26.11
C PRO A 358 2.36 13.74 26.18
N ILE A 359 3.31 13.24 25.37
CA ILE A 359 3.71 11.85 25.47
C ILE A 359 4.32 11.65 26.85
N LYS A 360 3.60 10.92 27.71
CA LYS A 360 4.13 10.53 29.02
C LYS A 360 5.42 9.76 28.77
N GLN A 361 6.55 10.26 29.30
CA GLN A 361 7.73 9.43 29.43
C GLN A 361 7.30 8.19 30.21
N ARG A 362 7.42 7.00 29.60
CA ARG A 362 7.15 5.76 30.35
C ARG A 362 8.19 5.70 31.47
N PRO A 363 7.78 5.66 32.75
CA PRO A 363 8.71 5.39 33.82
C PRO A 363 9.19 3.94 33.61
N GLY A 364 10.40 3.76 33.09
CA GLY A 364 10.97 2.42 32.83
C GLY A 364 11.91 2.30 31.62
N ASP A 365 11.92 3.24 30.68
CA ASP A 365 12.74 3.12 29.44
C ASP A 365 14.08 3.90 29.47
N LEU A 366 14.54 4.32 30.65
CA LEU A 366 15.96 4.61 30.96
C LEU A 366 16.18 4.17 32.42
N PRO A 367 17.23 3.39 32.83
CA PRO A 367 18.60 3.25 32.28
C PRO A 367 19.12 1.78 32.15
N GLY A 368 20.28 1.50 31.55
CA GLY A 368 21.33 2.42 31.06
C GLY A 368 22.46 1.77 30.28
#